data_AF-A0A830H9V3-F1
#
_entry.id   AF-A0A830H9V3-F1
#
_cell.length_a   1.000
_cell.length_b   1.000
_cell.length_c   1.000
_cell.angle_alpha   90.00
_cell.angle_beta   90.00
_cell.angle_gamma   90.00
#
_symmetry.space_group_name_H-M   'P 1'
#
loop_
_entity.id
_entity.type
_entity.pdbx_description
1 polymer ?
#
loop_
_entity_poly.entity_id
_entity_poly.type
_entity_poly.pdbx_seq_one_letter_code
_entity_poly.pdbx_strand_id
1 'polypeptide(L)'
;MDWSQVTASELASAVAEVEMPTPRPLPEFFAKFAPPPSASKLKSRVKCNVYYYRSNYAVMILLTSLFGFYRNPGALFSFLVTTFSALLCNDPFANAVHTRALTLARKVHPPLAAWMRSGTANAAAGMHATGFHTAPRSRGGGVRVCGFPRNMVVAALLVLSALVIYLTSAVTTICFYLTVGFAIVFAHASLRMPNLKARLASAREDFKNVWRGFDHTL
;
A
#
# COMPACT_ATOMS: atom_id res chain seq x y z
N MET A 1 -13.83 31.01 2.92
CA MET A 1 -12.66 30.35 2.31
C MET A 1 -12.63 30.55 0.81
N ASP A 2 -11.54 31.13 0.29
CA ASP A 2 -11.21 31.14 -1.13
C ASP A 2 -10.16 30.06 -1.41
N TRP A 3 -10.59 28.96 -2.03
CA TRP A 3 -9.73 27.83 -2.39
C TRP A 3 -8.71 28.17 -3.48
N SER A 4 -8.67 29.39 -4.01
CA SER A 4 -7.58 29.86 -4.87
C SER A 4 -6.23 29.76 -4.13
N GLN A 5 -6.20 30.18 -2.86
CA GLN A 5 -4.98 30.42 -2.06
C GLN A 5 -4.30 29.16 -1.53
N VAL A 6 -5.05 28.14 -1.10
CA VAL A 6 -4.49 26.89 -0.54
C VAL A 6 -3.48 26.26 -1.50
N THR A 7 -2.26 25.96 -1.09
CA THR A 7 -1.27 25.34 -2.00
C THR A 7 -1.56 23.86 -2.25
N ALA A 8 -0.99 23.29 -3.31
CA ALA A 8 -1.13 21.86 -3.57
C ALA A 8 -0.41 21.00 -2.52
N SER A 9 0.71 21.52 -1.98
CA SER A 9 1.48 20.94 -0.87
C SER A 9 0.69 20.89 0.43
N GLU A 10 0.00 21.98 0.82
CA GLU A 10 -0.89 21.99 1.99
C GLU A 10 -2.04 20.99 1.87
N LEU A 11 -2.63 20.87 0.67
CA LEU A 11 -3.68 19.89 0.45
C LEU A 11 -3.12 18.45 0.53
N ALA A 12 -1.90 18.22 0.04
CA ALA A 12 -1.25 16.92 0.11
C ALA A 12 -0.90 16.53 1.55
N SER A 13 -0.35 17.44 2.36
CA SER A 13 -0.09 17.17 3.79
C SER A 13 -1.40 16.92 4.55
N ALA A 14 -2.42 17.77 4.37
CA ALA A 14 -3.72 17.60 5.02
C ALA A 14 -4.52 16.35 4.56
N VAL A 15 -4.14 15.74 3.44
CA VAL A 15 -4.64 14.42 3.00
C VAL A 15 -3.80 13.27 3.57
N ALA A 16 -2.49 13.47 3.73
CA ALA A 16 -1.55 12.47 4.26
C ALA A 16 -1.61 12.31 5.79
N GLU A 17 -1.86 13.39 6.53
CA GLU A 17 -1.78 13.43 8.01
C GLU A 17 -2.93 12.72 8.75
N VAL A 18 -3.97 12.23 8.07
CA VAL A 18 -5.28 12.11 8.71
C VAL A 18 -5.91 10.72 8.67
N GLU A 19 -6.35 10.26 9.84
CA GLU A 19 -7.34 9.19 10.03
C GLU A 19 -8.50 9.38 9.05
N MET A 20 -8.67 8.44 8.10
CA MET A 20 -9.72 8.54 7.09
C MET A 20 -11.10 8.51 7.78
N PRO A 21 -11.88 9.61 7.74
CA PRO A 21 -13.19 9.64 8.39
C PRO A 21 -14.14 8.68 7.68
N THR A 22 -15.23 8.30 8.35
CA THR A 22 -16.24 7.42 7.73
C THR A 22 -16.76 8.02 6.41
N PRO A 23 -16.94 7.20 5.34
CA PRO A 23 -17.45 7.69 4.07
C PRO A 23 -18.78 8.44 4.22
N ARG A 24 -18.92 9.55 3.50
CA ARG A 24 -20.16 10.34 3.50
C ARG A 24 -21.29 9.56 2.81
N PRO A 25 -22.57 9.76 3.21
CA PRO A 25 -23.70 9.07 2.61
C PRO A 25 -23.76 9.24 1.09
N LEU A 26 -24.01 8.14 0.36
CA LEU A 26 -24.08 8.14 -1.10
C LEU A 26 -25.07 9.16 -1.70
N PRO A 27 -26.26 9.42 -1.10
CA PRO A 27 -27.16 10.47 -1.59
C PRO A 27 -26.58 11.89 -1.49
N GLU A 28 -25.72 12.16 -0.50
CA GLU A 28 -25.01 13.45 -0.42
C GLU A 28 -23.87 13.50 -1.44
N PHE A 29 -23.16 12.38 -1.62
CA PHE A 29 -22.03 12.26 -2.53
C PHE A 29 -22.45 12.49 -3.99
N PHE A 30 -23.51 11.82 -4.46
CA PHE A 30 -24.00 11.90 -5.84
C PHE A 30 -25.10 12.96 -6.09
N ALA A 31 -25.36 13.87 -5.14
CA ALA A 31 -26.28 14.98 -5.39
C ALA A 31 -25.68 16.03 -6.35
N LYS A 32 -26.52 16.75 -7.11
CA LYS A 32 -26.22 18.03 -7.79
C LYS A 32 -24.83 18.12 -8.48
N PHE A 33 -24.81 17.75 -9.76
CA PHE A 33 -23.69 17.96 -10.68
C PHE A 33 -23.97 19.16 -11.61
N ALA A 34 -22.93 19.90 -11.98
CA ALA A 34 -22.96 20.94 -13.00
C ALA A 34 -21.54 21.16 -13.57
N PRO A 35 -21.35 21.57 -14.82
CA PRO A 35 -20.03 21.95 -15.32
C PRO A 35 -19.44 23.13 -14.53
N PRO A 36 -18.11 23.23 -14.38
CA PRO A 36 -17.45 24.40 -13.79
C PRO A 36 -17.41 25.55 -14.81
N PRO A 37 -17.81 26.78 -14.45
CA PRO A 37 -17.88 27.91 -15.40
C PRO A 37 -16.52 28.54 -15.71
N SER A 38 -15.44 28.17 -15.00
CA SER A 38 -14.09 28.67 -15.24
C SER A 38 -13.03 27.73 -14.67
N ALA A 39 -11.78 27.85 -15.15
CA ALA A 39 -10.65 27.10 -14.62
C ALA A 39 -10.36 27.40 -13.12
N SER A 40 -10.57 28.64 -12.68
CA SER A 40 -10.45 29.01 -11.26
C SER A 40 -11.52 28.33 -10.39
N LYS A 41 -12.77 28.23 -10.88
CA LYS A 41 -13.83 27.48 -10.20
C LYS A 41 -13.60 25.97 -10.26
N LEU A 42 -13.07 25.43 -11.37
CA LEU A 42 -12.64 24.02 -11.46
C LEU A 42 -11.63 23.69 -10.35
N LYS A 43 -10.52 24.44 -10.26
CA LYS A 43 -9.49 24.26 -9.23
C LYS A 43 -10.08 24.34 -7.81
N SER A 44 -10.97 25.31 -7.56
CA SER A 44 -11.67 25.44 -6.27
C SER A 44 -12.59 24.27 -5.95
N ARG A 45 -13.35 23.75 -6.93
CA ARG A 45 -14.24 22.60 -6.73
C ARG A 45 -13.47 21.33 -6.45
N VAL A 46 -12.43 21.04 -7.24
CA VAL A 46 -11.59 19.85 -7.05
C VAL A 46 -11.01 19.83 -5.64
N LYS A 47 -10.35 20.90 -5.19
CA LYS A 47 -9.81 20.99 -3.81
C LYS A 47 -10.89 20.76 -2.74
N CYS A 48 -11.99 21.50 -2.82
CA CYS A 48 -13.09 21.44 -1.85
C CYS A 48 -13.72 20.04 -1.76
N ASN A 49 -14.03 19.45 -2.92
CA ASN A 49 -14.66 18.14 -2.99
C ASN A 49 -13.68 17.03 -2.58
N VAL A 50 -12.43 17.06 -3.03
CA VAL A 50 -11.39 16.08 -2.64
C VAL A 50 -11.18 16.10 -1.13
N TYR A 51 -11.08 17.28 -0.51
CA TYR A 51 -10.96 17.40 0.93
C TYR A 51 -12.16 16.80 1.67
N TYR A 52 -13.38 17.21 1.29
CA TYR A 52 -14.61 16.83 2.01
C TYR A 52 -15.05 15.37 1.82
N TYR A 53 -14.78 14.79 0.65
CA TYR A 53 -15.17 13.41 0.27
C TYR A 53 -13.98 12.45 0.14
N ARG A 54 -12.81 12.76 0.70
CA ARG A 54 -11.57 11.96 0.57
C ARG A 54 -11.77 10.44 0.74
N SER A 55 -12.54 10.04 1.76
CA SER A 55 -12.81 8.62 2.04
C SER A 55 -13.69 7.96 0.97
N ASN A 56 -14.69 8.67 0.42
CA ASN A 56 -15.49 8.17 -0.69
C ASN A 56 -14.63 7.99 -1.95
N TYR A 57 -13.70 8.91 -2.22
CA TYR A 57 -12.77 8.80 -3.35
C TYR A 57 -11.74 7.69 -3.16
N ALA A 58 -11.24 7.48 -1.94
CA ALA A 58 -10.40 6.32 -1.62
C ALA A 58 -11.16 5.01 -1.89
N VAL A 59 -12.42 4.90 -1.44
CA VAL A 59 -13.28 3.74 -1.72
C VAL A 59 -13.52 3.57 -3.23
N MET A 60 -13.73 4.65 -4.00
CA MET A 60 -13.86 4.56 -5.46
C MET A 60 -12.59 4.00 -6.12
N ILE A 61 -11.41 4.53 -5.78
CA ILE A 61 -10.13 4.06 -6.35
C ILE A 61 -9.90 2.59 -5.99
N LEU A 62 -10.22 2.18 -4.75
CA LEU A 62 -10.16 0.79 -4.32
C LEU A 62 -11.12 -0.09 -5.11
N LEU A 63 -12.39 0.31 -5.30
CA LEU A 63 -13.37 -0.45 -6.08
C LEU A 63 -12.96 -0.59 -7.55
N THR A 64 -12.46 0.47 -8.19
CA THR A 64 -11.95 0.40 -9.57
C THR A 64 -10.72 -0.51 -9.67
N SER A 65 -9.83 -0.48 -8.67
CA SER A 65 -8.65 -1.36 -8.62
C SER A 65 -9.03 -2.83 -8.40
N LEU A 66 -9.98 -3.11 -7.50
CA LEU A 66 -10.54 -4.44 -7.26
C LEU A 66 -11.23 -5.00 -8.52
N PHE A 67 -11.93 -4.16 -9.28
CA PHE A 67 -12.50 -4.57 -10.57
C PHE A 67 -11.42 -4.90 -11.61
N GLY A 68 -10.28 -4.18 -11.60
CA GLY A 68 -9.10 -4.54 -12.40
C GLY A 68 -8.52 -5.90 -12.04
N PHE A 69 -8.42 -6.22 -10.74
CA PHE A 69 -8.02 -7.55 -10.25
C PHE A 69 -9.05 -8.65 -10.56
N TYR A 70 -10.34 -8.34 -10.53
CA TYR A 70 -11.39 -9.27 -10.96
C TYR A 70 -11.27 -9.59 -12.45
N ARG A 71 -10.99 -8.58 -13.30
CA ARG A 71 -10.81 -8.77 -14.74
C ARG A 71 -9.52 -9.50 -15.09
N ASN A 72 -8.50 -9.38 -14.25
CA ASN A 72 -7.19 -10.00 -14.39
C ASN A 72 -6.69 -10.58 -13.05
N PRO A 73 -7.06 -11.83 -12.70
CA PRO A 73 -6.60 -12.46 -11.47
C PRO A 73 -5.08 -12.69 -11.44
N GLY A 74 -4.40 -12.71 -12.61
CA GLY A 74 -2.94 -12.73 -12.69
C GLY A 74 -2.28 -11.46 -12.16
N ALA A 75 -2.93 -10.30 -12.31
CA ALA A 75 -2.47 -9.05 -11.70
C ALA A 75 -2.55 -9.10 -10.17
N LEU A 76 -3.60 -9.71 -9.60
CA LEU A 76 -3.69 -9.94 -8.16
C LEU A 76 -2.64 -10.94 -7.67
N PHE A 77 -2.48 -12.07 -8.37
CA PHE A 77 -1.49 -13.09 -8.00
C PHE A 77 -0.07 -12.54 -8.03
N SER A 78 0.33 -11.86 -9.10
CA SER A 78 1.65 -11.25 -9.22
C SER A 78 1.90 -10.16 -8.18
N PHE A 79 0.90 -9.32 -7.86
CA PHE A 79 0.97 -8.38 -6.74
C PHE A 79 1.24 -9.11 -5.41
N LEU A 80 0.45 -10.14 -5.07
CA LEU A 80 0.61 -10.91 -3.83
C LEU A 80 1.97 -11.62 -3.75
N VAL A 81 2.44 -12.25 -4.83
CA VAL A 81 3.76 -12.91 -4.88
C VAL A 81 4.89 -11.89 -4.74
N THR A 82 4.78 -10.73 -5.38
CA THR A 82 5.78 -9.64 -5.25
C THR A 82 5.83 -9.10 -3.83
N THR A 83 4.68 -8.80 -3.23
CA THR A 83 4.58 -8.34 -1.84
C THR A 83 5.12 -9.38 -0.87
N PHE A 84 4.77 -10.66 -1.03
CA PHE A 84 5.31 -11.75 -0.20
C PHE A 84 6.83 -11.89 -0.35
N SER A 85 7.36 -11.80 -1.57
CA SER A 85 8.80 -11.83 -1.83
C SER A 85 9.53 -10.64 -1.17
N ALA A 86 8.95 -9.43 -1.25
CA ALA A 86 9.49 -8.25 -0.57
C ALA A 86 9.43 -8.39 0.97
N LEU A 87 8.36 -8.97 1.53
CA LEU A 87 8.27 -9.26 2.96
C LEU A 87 9.32 -10.29 3.41
N LEU A 88 9.70 -11.26 2.56
CA LEU A 88 10.81 -12.19 2.87
C LEU A 88 12.18 -11.49 2.96
N CYS A 89 12.35 -10.26 2.48
CA CYS A 89 13.56 -9.47 2.74
C CYS A 89 13.68 -9.03 4.21
N ASN A 90 12.58 -9.00 4.98
CA ASN A 90 12.58 -8.70 6.40
C ASN A 90 13.01 -9.93 7.23
N ASP A 91 14.10 -9.79 8.00
CA ASP A 91 14.69 -10.86 8.83
C ASP A 91 13.65 -11.55 9.77
N PRO A 92 12.91 -10.84 10.65
CA PRO A 92 11.84 -11.42 11.46
C PRO A 92 10.79 -12.21 10.65
N PHE A 93 10.28 -11.63 9.55
CA PHE A 93 9.23 -12.27 8.75
C PHE A 93 9.73 -13.56 8.08
N ALA A 94 10.92 -13.53 7.47
CA ALA A 94 11.53 -14.70 6.84
C ALA A 94 11.76 -15.85 7.84
N ASN A 95 12.22 -15.54 9.06
CA ASN A 95 12.39 -16.52 10.13
C ASN A 95 11.05 -17.09 10.63
N ALA A 96 9.99 -16.26 10.68
CA ALA A 96 8.65 -16.73 11.01
C ALA A 96 8.11 -17.69 9.94
N VAL A 97 8.24 -17.35 8.64
CA VAL A 97 7.86 -18.23 7.52
C VAL A 97 8.64 -19.54 7.57
N HIS A 98 9.97 -19.51 7.75
CA HIS A 98 10.79 -20.71 7.89
C HIS A 98 10.33 -21.60 9.06
N THR A 99 10.08 -21.01 10.22
CA THR A 99 9.66 -21.75 11.43
C THR A 99 8.29 -22.38 11.24
N ARG A 100 7.34 -21.70 10.59
CA ARG A 100 6.03 -22.26 10.24
C ARG A 100 6.17 -23.39 9.22
N ALA A 101 6.93 -23.21 8.15
CA ALA A 101 7.21 -24.25 7.16
C ALA A 101 7.86 -25.49 7.79
N LEU A 102 8.85 -25.33 8.67
CA LEU A 102 9.49 -26.43 9.39
C LEU A 102 8.51 -27.15 10.34
N THR A 103 7.55 -26.42 10.92
CA THR A 103 6.52 -27.00 11.80
C THR A 103 5.49 -27.79 11.01
N LEU A 104 5.09 -27.30 9.82
CA LEU A 104 4.22 -28.04 8.90
C LEU A 104 4.92 -29.28 8.35
N ALA A 105 6.17 -29.14 7.89
CA ALA A 105 6.98 -30.27 7.43
C ALA A 105 7.15 -31.35 8.51
N ARG A 106 7.35 -30.97 9.78
CA ARG A 106 7.40 -31.93 10.91
C ARG A 106 6.10 -32.73 11.08
N LYS A 107 4.94 -32.12 10.81
CA LYS A 107 3.63 -32.78 10.93
C LYS A 107 3.28 -33.64 9.72
N VAL A 108 3.64 -33.20 8.52
CA VAL A 108 3.25 -33.86 7.26
C VAL A 108 4.28 -34.87 6.76
N HIS A 109 5.58 -34.56 6.86
CA HIS A 109 6.65 -35.42 6.36
C HIS A 109 7.95 -35.22 7.17
N PRO A 110 8.14 -35.95 8.29
CA PRO A 110 9.31 -35.79 9.17
C PRO A 110 10.68 -35.82 8.48
N PRO A 111 10.94 -36.65 7.44
CA PRO A 111 12.22 -36.63 6.72
C PRO A 111 12.49 -35.30 6.00
N LEU A 112 11.46 -34.64 5.44
CA LEU A 112 11.61 -33.32 4.81
C LEU A 112 12.03 -32.29 5.86
N ALA A 113 11.44 -32.33 7.06
CA ALA A 113 11.84 -31.45 8.14
C ALA A 113 13.25 -31.74 8.70
N ALA A 114 13.79 -32.94 8.51
CA ALA A 114 15.18 -33.25 8.81
C ALA A 114 16.11 -32.63 7.75
N TRP A 115 15.77 -32.76 6.46
CA TRP A 115 16.50 -32.11 5.36
C TRP A 115 16.52 -30.57 5.45
N MET A 116 15.38 -29.95 5.76
CA MET A 116 15.30 -28.49 5.98
C MET A 116 16.22 -28.04 7.13
N ARG A 117 16.45 -28.90 8.13
CA ARG A 117 17.35 -28.67 9.27
C ARG A 117 18.82 -28.97 8.95
N SER A 118 19.13 -30.01 8.16
CA SER A 118 20.51 -30.29 7.76
C SER A 118 21.07 -29.15 6.90
N GLY A 119 20.24 -28.51 6.07
CA GLY A 119 20.58 -27.25 5.43
C GLY A 119 21.06 -26.18 6.44
N THR A 120 20.29 -25.90 7.49
CA THR A 120 20.68 -24.94 8.55
C THR A 120 21.91 -25.38 9.34
N ALA A 121 22.09 -26.67 9.62
CA ALA A 121 23.27 -27.19 10.30
C ALA A 121 24.55 -27.02 9.46
N ASN A 122 24.50 -27.32 8.16
CA ASN A 122 25.66 -27.25 7.27
C ASN A 122 26.19 -25.81 7.10
N ALA A 123 25.30 -24.80 7.19
CA ALA A 123 25.73 -23.38 7.20
C ALA A 123 26.39 -22.96 8.52
N ALA A 124 26.05 -23.60 9.65
CA ALA A 124 26.74 -23.38 10.91
C ALA A 124 28.07 -24.17 10.98
N ALA A 125 28.10 -25.38 10.42
CA ALA A 125 29.27 -26.26 10.44
C ALA A 125 30.45 -25.72 9.61
N GLY A 126 30.19 -25.14 8.43
CA GLY A 126 31.24 -24.53 7.61
C GLY A 126 31.96 -23.34 8.29
N MET A 127 31.30 -22.71 9.26
CA MET A 127 31.85 -21.61 10.07
C MET A 127 32.60 -22.11 11.33
N HIS A 128 32.49 -23.40 11.65
CA HIS A 128 33.13 -24.04 12.81
C HIS A 128 34.44 -24.76 12.46
N ALA A 129 34.77 -24.84 11.15
CA ALA A 129 36.00 -25.43 10.63
C ALA A 129 37.23 -24.48 10.73
N THR A 130 37.00 -23.18 10.92
CA THR A 130 38.05 -22.19 11.22
C THR A 130 38.18 -22.05 12.73
N GLY A 131 39.09 -22.81 13.33
CA GLY A 131 39.22 -22.95 14.79
C GLY A 131 39.72 -21.69 15.50
N PHE A 132 38.81 -20.76 15.82
CA PHE A 132 39.05 -19.73 16.83
C PHE A 132 37.87 -19.65 17.80
N HIS A 133 38.13 -19.95 19.07
CA HIS A 133 37.13 -19.87 20.13
C HIS A 133 36.91 -18.41 20.54
N THR A 134 35.74 -18.11 21.11
CA THR A 134 35.34 -16.79 21.65
C THR A 134 35.10 -15.67 20.63
N ALA A 135 33.98 -15.77 19.90
CA ALA A 135 33.26 -14.60 19.39
C ALA A 135 31.80 -14.63 19.88
N PRO A 136 31.18 -13.49 20.24
CA PRO A 136 29.75 -13.44 20.53
C PRO A 136 28.95 -13.89 19.30
N ARG A 137 27.72 -14.37 19.48
CA ARG A 137 26.84 -15.00 18.45
C ARG A 137 26.49 -14.06 17.28
N SER A 138 27.48 -13.72 16.46
CA SER A 138 27.32 -12.96 15.23
C SER A 138 26.73 -13.89 14.17
N ARG A 139 25.39 -13.86 14.07
CA ARG A 139 24.59 -13.48 12.89
C ARG A 139 25.07 -13.90 11.47
N GLY A 140 25.98 -14.87 11.33
CA GLY A 140 26.62 -15.27 10.06
C GLY A 140 25.90 -16.40 9.31
N GLY A 141 25.01 -17.13 9.97
CA GLY A 141 24.11 -18.08 9.31
C GLY A 141 23.04 -17.33 8.51
N GLY A 142 23.32 -17.07 7.23
CA GLY A 142 22.42 -16.32 6.34
C GLY A 142 20.98 -16.87 6.36
N VAL A 143 20.00 -15.97 6.48
CA VAL A 143 18.59 -16.32 6.66
C VAL A 143 18.12 -17.29 5.57
N ARG A 144 17.51 -18.40 6.00
CA ARG A 144 17.01 -19.46 5.12
C ARG A 144 15.50 -19.57 5.20
N VAL A 145 14.86 -19.77 4.05
CA VAL A 145 13.41 -19.91 3.91
C VAL A 145 13.15 -21.28 3.29
N CYS A 146 12.31 -22.09 3.95
CA CYS A 146 11.99 -23.46 3.54
C CYS A 146 13.20 -24.41 3.31
N GLY A 147 14.37 -24.12 3.89
CA GLY A 147 15.62 -24.89 3.73
C GLY A 147 16.59 -24.28 2.71
N PHE A 148 16.10 -23.46 1.78
CA PHE A 148 16.89 -22.72 0.79
C PHE A 148 17.37 -21.37 1.32
N PRO A 149 18.50 -20.81 0.83
CA PRO A 149 18.92 -19.47 1.23
C PRO A 149 17.92 -18.42 0.74
N ARG A 150 17.64 -17.38 1.54
CA ARG A 150 16.60 -16.37 1.28
C ARG A 150 16.67 -15.79 -0.14
N ASN A 151 17.86 -15.43 -0.60
CA ASN A 151 18.07 -14.80 -1.90
C ASN A 151 17.56 -15.67 -3.07
N MET A 152 17.76 -16.99 -3.04
CA MET A 152 17.23 -17.90 -4.06
C MET A 152 15.70 -17.97 -4.04
N VAL A 153 15.09 -18.00 -2.85
CA VAL A 153 13.62 -18.03 -2.70
C VAL A 153 13.01 -16.71 -3.20
N VAL A 154 13.58 -15.58 -2.79
CA VAL A 154 13.16 -14.24 -3.25
C VAL A 154 13.32 -14.11 -4.77
N ALA A 155 14.45 -14.53 -5.34
CA ALA A 155 14.69 -14.50 -6.78
C ALA A 155 13.71 -15.39 -7.54
N ALA A 156 13.44 -16.62 -7.09
CA ALA A 156 12.49 -17.53 -7.71
C ALA A 156 11.05 -16.96 -7.69
N LEU A 157 10.63 -16.35 -6.57
CA LEU A 157 9.33 -15.68 -6.47
C LEU A 157 9.24 -14.44 -7.38
N LEU A 158 10.33 -13.67 -7.51
CA LEU A 158 10.39 -12.53 -8.43
C LEU A 158 10.36 -12.96 -9.90
N VAL A 159 11.05 -14.04 -10.28
CA VAL A 159 10.97 -14.62 -11.64
C VAL A 159 9.56 -15.14 -11.93
N LEU A 160 8.94 -15.85 -10.99
CA LEU A 160 7.55 -16.30 -11.10
C LEU A 160 6.59 -15.11 -11.26
N SER A 161 6.75 -14.07 -10.45
CA SER A 161 5.95 -12.85 -10.57
C SER A 161 6.14 -12.16 -11.92
N ALA A 162 7.39 -11.98 -12.37
CA ALA A 162 7.71 -11.38 -13.67
C ALA A 162 7.11 -12.17 -14.84
N LEU A 163 7.13 -13.51 -14.77
CA LEU A 163 6.48 -14.38 -15.76
C LEU A 163 4.96 -14.16 -15.79
N VAL A 164 4.30 -14.13 -14.63
CA VAL A 164 2.84 -13.85 -14.57
C VAL A 164 2.54 -12.44 -15.05
N ILE A 165 3.34 -11.44 -14.69
CA ILE A 165 3.20 -10.04 -15.15
C ILE A 165 3.23 -9.98 -16.67
N TYR A 166 4.21 -10.65 -17.29
CA TYR A 166 4.38 -10.71 -18.75
C TYR A 166 3.20 -11.43 -19.41
N LEU A 167 2.89 -12.65 -18.98
CA LEU A 167 1.84 -13.47 -19.60
C LEU A 167 0.44 -12.88 -19.46
N THR A 168 0.18 -12.10 -18.41
CA THR A 168 -1.16 -11.55 -18.11
C THR A 168 -1.29 -10.05 -18.36
N SER A 169 -0.24 -9.37 -18.84
CA SER A 169 -0.21 -7.90 -18.96
C SER A 169 -0.64 -7.19 -17.66
N ALA A 170 -0.17 -7.69 -16.52
CA ALA A 170 -0.61 -7.24 -15.19
C ALA A 170 -0.33 -5.75 -14.96
N VAL A 171 0.86 -5.27 -15.35
CA VAL A 171 1.25 -3.85 -15.23
C VAL A 171 0.28 -2.95 -16.00
N THR A 172 0.01 -3.27 -17.27
CA THR A 172 -0.96 -2.52 -18.09
C THR A 172 -2.33 -2.47 -17.44
N THR A 173 -2.78 -3.59 -16.84
CA THR A 173 -4.06 -3.64 -16.12
C THR A 173 -4.06 -2.72 -14.89
N ILE A 174 -3.05 -2.83 -14.03
CA ILE A 174 -2.95 -2.03 -12.80
C ILE A 174 -2.85 -0.54 -13.14
N CYS A 175 -1.98 -0.15 -14.08
CA CYS A 175 -1.83 1.22 -14.54
C CYS A 175 -3.13 1.78 -15.14
N PHE A 176 -3.83 0.99 -15.97
CA PHE A 176 -5.09 1.39 -16.58
C PHE A 176 -6.18 1.62 -15.52
N TYR A 177 -6.44 0.66 -14.63
CA TYR A 177 -7.51 0.79 -13.64
C TYR A 177 -7.21 1.83 -12.55
N LEU A 178 -5.94 2.04 -12.18
CA LEU A 178 -5.55 3.19 -11.35
C LEU A 178 -5.84 4.52 -12.08
N THR A 179 -5.44 4.65 -13.34
CA THR A 179 -5.69 5.85 -14.15
C THR A 179 -7.18 6.14 -14.28
N VAL A 180 -7.99 5.11 -14.57
CA VAL A 180 -9.45 5.20 -14.62
C VAL A 180 -10.02 5.60 -13.26
N GLY A 181 -9.55 5.02 -12.15
CA GLY A 181 -9.98 5.38 -10.80
C GLY A 181 -9.74 6.86 -10.49
N PHE A 182 -8.52 7.36 -10.76
CA PHE A 182 -8.20 8.78 -10.61
C PHE A 182 -8.99 9.68 -11.57
N ALA A 183 -9.22 9.25 -12.81
CA ALA A 183 -10.01 10.01 -13.79
C ALA A 183 -11.49 10.14 -13.37
N ILE A 184 -12.11 9.07 -12.84
CA ILE A 184 -13.49 9.12 -12.32
C ILE A 184 -13.55 10.01 -11.07
N VAL A 185 -12.57 9.91 -10.15
CA VAL A 185 -12.47 10.82 -8.99
C VAL A 185 -12.35 12.28 -9.43
N PHE A 186 -11.48 12.58 -10.41
CA PHE A 186 -11.29 13.93 -10.93
C PHE A 186 -12.55 14.46 -11.61
N ALA A 187 -13.20 13.66 -12.46
CA ALA A 187 -14.47 14.02 -13.11
C ALA A 187 -15.57 14.31 -12.08
N HIS A 188 -15.74 13.42 -11.08
CA HIS A 188 -16.69 13.62 -9.99
C HIS A 188 -16.39 14.89 -9.19
N ALA A 189 -15.13 15.08 -8.75
CA ALA A 189 -14.71 16.25 -7.98
C ALA A 189 -14.82 17.58 -8.75
N SER A 190 -14.76 17.54 -10.08
CA SER A 190 -14.91 18.70 -10.96
C SER A 190 -16.38 19.10 -11.17
N LEU A 191 -17.23 18.11 -11.43
CA LEU A 191 -18.65 18.30 -11.73
C LEU A 191 -19.51 18.49 -10.47
N ARG A 192 -19.10 17.92 -9.33
CA ARG A 192 -19.87 17.97 -8.08
C ARG A 192 -19.94 19.41 -7.57
N MET A 193 -21.16 19.93 -7.35
CA MET A 193 -21.34 21.26 -6.77
C MET A 193 -20.96 21.27 -5.29
N PRO A 194 -20.05 22.17 -4.83
CA PRO A 194 -19.72 22.30 -3.42
C PRO A 194 -20.97 22.61 -2.58
N ASN A 195 -21.27 21.78 -1.60
CA ASN A 195 -22.41 22.01 -0.70
C ASN A 195 -22.01 22.95 0.45
N LEU A 196 -23.01 23.52 1.15
CA LEU A 196 -22.76 24.42 2.28
C LEU A 196 -22.00 23.70 3.41
N LYS A 197 -22.32 22.41 3.65
CA LYS A 197 -21.63 21.57 4.65
C LYS A 197 -20.12 21.46 4.39
N ALA A 198 -19.68 21.30 3.15
CA ALA A 198 -18.26 21.23 2.78
C ALA A 198 -17.56 22.58 2.97
N ARG A 199 -18.22 23.69 2.62
CA ARG A 199 -17.70 25.04 2.86
C ARG A 199 -17.56 25.34 4.36
N LEU A 200 -18.53 24.90 5.18
CA LEU A 200 -18.50 25.02 6.64
C LEU A 200 -17.47 24.09 7.29
N ALA A 201 -17.38 22.83 6.83
CA ALA A 201 -16.39 21.88 7.32
C ALA A 201 -14.97 22.39 7.10
N SER A 202 -14.69 22.95 5.92
CA SER A 202 -13.37 23.50 5.61
C SER A 202 -13.08 24.76 6.43
N ALA A 203 -14.06 25.67 6.57
CA ALA A 203 -13.93 26.84 7.44
C ALA A 203 -13.71 26.47 8.93
N ARG A 204 -14.25 25.34 9.40
CA ARG A 204 -14.00 24.81 10.76
C ARG A 204 -12.57 24.33 10.92
N GLU A 205 -12.00 23.67 9.91
CA GLU A 205 -10.61 23.19 9.95
C GLU A 205 -9.63 24.36 9.78
N ASP A 206 -9.95 25.37 8.97
CA ASP A 206 -9.22 26.66 8.94
C ASP A 206 -9.15 27.28 10.35
N PHE A 207 -10.29 27.39 11.03
CA PHE A 207 -10.37 27.97 12.37
C PHE A 207 -9.56 27.17 13.40
N LYS A 208 -9.62 25.82 13.35
CA LYS A 208 -8.78 24.95 14.19
C LYS A 208 -7.29 25.15 13.91
N ASN A 209 -6.89 25.30 12.65
CA ASN A 209 -5.49 25.47 12.28
C ASN A 209 -4.96 26.83 12.75
N VAL A 210 -5.75 27.89 12.61
CA VAL A 210 -5.46 29.21 13.19
C VAL A 210 -5.35 29.12 14.72
N TRP A 211 -6.28 28.43 15.39
CA TRP A 211 -6.25 28.28 16.85
C TRP A 211 -4.99 27.54 17.34
N ARG A 212 -4.66 26.39 16.72
CA ARG A 212 -3.42 25.64 16.99
C ARG A 212 -2.16 26.45 16.72
N GLY A 213 -2.20 27.38 15.75
CA GLY A 213 -1.09 28.29 15.49
C GLY A 213 -0.77 29.19 16.68
N PHE A 214 -1.77 29.63 17.44
CA PHE A 214 -1.57 30.44 18.65
C PHE A 214 -0.95 29.62 19.79
N ASP A 215 -1.35 28.35 19.96
CA ASP A 215 -0.84 27.44 20.99
C ASP A 215 0.68 27.12 20.85
N HIS A 216 1.30 27.49 19.72
CA HIS A 216 2.74 27.33 19.47
C HIS A 216 3.55 28.64 19.58
N THR A 217 2.91 29.75 19.97
CA THR A 217 3.51 31.09 20.05
C THR A 217 3.51 31.70 21.45
N LEU A 218 3.17 30.90 22.46
CA LEU A 218 3.22 31.19 23.90
C LEU A 218 4.09 30.14 24.61
#